data_AF-A0A2G9UC26-F1
#
_entry.id   AF-A0A2G9UC26-F1
#
_cell.length_a   1.000
_cell.length_b   1.000
_cell.length_c   1.000
_cell.angle_alpha   90.00
_cell.angle_beta   90.00
_cell.angle_gamma   90.00
#
_symmetry.space_group_name_H-M   'P 1'
#
loop_
_entity.id
_entity.type
_entity.pdbx_description
1 polymer ?
#
loop_
_entity_poly.entity_id
_entity_poly.type
_entity_poly.pdbx_seq_one_letter_code
_entity_poly.pdbx_strand_id
1 'polypeptide(L)'
;MKMETDFELKDALIAMGVTEMFSDQANLTGIAKEPPLKVSDAAHRALIEVDEEGTTAAAVTVFKIALTSVAVVAPVIFRADHPFLFILTKNNDPLFVGQFV
;
A
#
# COMPACT_ATOMS: atom_id res chain seq x y z
N MET A 1 -10.98 9.38 1.88
CA MET A 1 -10.98 7.90 1.99
C MET A 1 -10.01 7.52 3.09
N LYS A 2 -10.42 6.69 4.05
CA LYS A 2 -9.55 6.20 5.13
C LYS A 2 -9.66 4.68 5.20
N MET A 3 -8.54 3.99 5.21
CA MET A 3 -8.47 2.53 5.37
C MET A 3 -7.44 2.19 6.43
N GLU A 4 -7.80 1.22 7.27
CA GLU A 4 -6.94 0.68 8.31
C GLU A 4 -6.99 -0.84 8.22
N THR A 5 -5.82 -1.47 8.30
CA THR A 5 -5.70 -2.93 8.25
C THR A 5 -4.71 -3.40 9.31
N ASP A 6 -5.15 -4.37 10.11
CA ASP A 6 -4.33 -5.13 11.03
C ASP A 6 -4.18 -6.55 10.48
N PHE A 7 -2.95 -6.99 10.22
CA PHE A 7 -2.64 -8.29 9.67
C PHE A 7 -1.85 -9.15 10.66
N GLU A 8 -2.37 -10.35 10.92
CA GLU A 8 -1.65 -11.43 11.60
C GLU A 8 -0.60 -12.00 10.65
N LEU A 9 0.58 -11.39 10.69
CA LEU A 9 1.65 -11.63 9.72
C LEU A 9 2.25 -13.03 9.89
N LYS A 10 2.24 -13.59 11.11
CA LYS A 10 2.76 -14.92 11.39
C LYS A 10 2.12 -15.99 10.50
N ASP A 11 0.79 -16.07 10.48
CA ASP A 11 0.08 -17.11 9.74
C ASP A 11 0.25 -16.95 8.23
N ALA A 12 0.25 -15.69 7.75
CA ALA A 12 0.55 -15.39 6.35
C ALA A 12 1.97 -15.80 5.95
N LEU A 13 2.98 -15.52 6.78
CA LEU A 13 4.37 -15.91 6.54
C LEU A 13 4.54 -17.43 6.53
N ILE A 14 3.89 -18.14 7.47
CA ILE A 14 3.86 -19.60 7.52
C ILE A 14 3.25 -20.17 6.23
N ALA A 15 2.11 -19.62 5.78
CA ALA A 15 1.46 -20.04 4.54
C ALA A 15 2.33 -19.79 3.29
N MET A 16 3.20 -18.77 3.33
CA MET A 16 4.20 -18.49 2.28
C MET A 16 5.47 -19.34 2.40
N GLY A 17 5.57 -20.23 3.39
CA GLY A 17 6.70 -21.15 3.58
C GLY A 17 7.74 -20.68 4.61
N VAL A 18 7.59 -19.49 5.17
CA VAL A 18 8.46 -18.97 6.23
C VAL A 18 8.02 -19.54 7.57
N THR A 19 8.49 -20.74 7.89
CA THR A 19 8.02 -21.54 9.04
C THR A 19 9.07 -21.69 10.14
N GLU A 20 10.33 -21.91 9.76
CA GLU A 20 11.42 -22.26 10.69
C GLU A 20 11.62 -21.19 11.79
N MET A 21 11.54 -19.90 11.43
CA MET A 21 11.75 -18.78 12.36
C MET A 21 10.73 -18.73 13.52
N PHE A 22 9.58 -19.38 13.35
CA PHE A 22 8.52 -19.48 14.37
C PHE A 22 8.58 -20.79 15.18
N SER A 23 9.54 -21.67 14.88
CA SER A 23 9.70 -22.99 15.50
C SER A 23 10.88 -23.03 16.48
N ASP A 24 11.01 -24.14 17.22
CA ASP A 24 12.18 -24.39 18.07
C ASP A 24 13.46 -24.70 17.27
N GLN A 25 13.36 -24.83 15.95
CA GLN A 25 14.51 -25.00 15.04
C GLN A 25 15.04 -23.66 14.50
N ALA A 26 14.47 -22.53 14.91
CA ALA A 26 14.86 -21.21 14.42
C ALA A 26 16.36 -20.93 14.65
N ASN A 27 17.09 -20.64 13.57
CA ASN A 27 18.47 -20.19 13.65
C ASN A 27 18.57 -18.66 13.57
N LEU A 28 18.53 -17.99 14.74
CA LEU A 28 18.68 -16.53 14.87
C LEU A 28 20.04 -16.14 15.50
N THR A 29 21.07 -16.95 15.29
CA THR A 29 22.43 -16.74 15.85
C THR A 29 23.10 -15.44 15.37
N GLY A 30 22.66 -14.89 14.23
CA GLY A 30 23.07 -13.57 13.75
C GLY A 30 22.55 -12.40 14.61
N ILE A 31 21.50 -12.61 15.42
CA ILE A 31 20.95 -11.63 16.35
C ILE A 31 21.55 -11.83 17.74
N ALA A 32 21.48 -13.06 18.27
CA ALA A 32 22.08 -13.44 19.55
C ALA A 32 22.60 -14.87 19.50
N LYS A 33 23.81 -15.11 20.01
CA LYS A 33 24.40 -16.45 20.06
C LYS A 33 23.73 -17.33 21.11
N GLU A 34 23.46 -16.76 22.29
CA GLU A 34 22.76 -17.41 23.39
C GLU A 34 21.93 -16.39 24.18
N PRO A 35 20.78 -16.79 24.75
CA PRO A 35 20.11 -18.07 24.53
C PRO A 35 19.56 -18.18 23.08
N PRO A 36 19.23 -19.39 22.59
CA PRO A 36 18.54 -19.56 21.30
C PRO A 36 17.26 -18.73 21.25
N LEU A 37 17.05 -18.02 20.14
CA LEU A 37 15.88 -17.18 19.92
C LEU A 37 14.96 -17.80 18.88
N LYS A 38 13.65 -17.59 19.06
CA LYS A 38 12.63 -17.83 18.04
C LYS A 38 11.65 -16.66 18.03
N VAL A 39 10.98 -16.45 16.90
CA VAL A 39 9.91 -15.46 16.81
C VAL A 39 8.62 -16.10 17.33
N SER A 40 8.04 -15.51 18.38
CA SER A 40 6.77 -16.00 18.91
C SER A 40 5.58 -15.57 18.06
N ASP A 41 5.61 -14.32 17.58
CA ASP A 41 4.52 -13.69 16.85
C ASP A 41 5.00 -12.57 15.91
N ALA A 42 4.18 -12.21 14.93
CA ALA A 42 4.42 -11.12 13.99
C ALA A 42 3.10 -10.49 13.56
N ALA A 43 3.03 -9.16 13.62
CA ALA A 43 1.86 -8.38 13.23
C ALA A 43 2.27 -7.17 12.37
N HIS A 44 1.40 -6.76 11.46
CA HIS A 44 1.57 -5.56 10.64
C HIS A 44 0.28 -4.73 10.62
N ARG A 45 0.37 -3.47 11.05
CA ARG A 45 -0.71 -2.50 10.98
C ARG A 45 -0.37 -1.42 9.98
N ALA A 46 -1.31 -1.13 9.09
CA ALA A 46 -1.19 -0.07 8.09
C ALA A 46 -2.43 0.82 8.11
N LEU A 47 -2.21 2.13 8.04
CA LEU A 47 -3.26 3.15 7.92
C LEU A 47 -2.96 4.00 6.70
N ILE A 48 -3.95 4.19 5.84
CA ILE A 48 -3.89 5.12 4.73
C ILE A 48 -5.10 6.05 4.76
N GLU A 49 -4.83 7.34 4.62
CA GLU A 49 -5.84 8.38 4.48
C GLU A 49 -5.53 9.17 3.21
N VAL A 50 -6.53 9.24 2.33
CA VAL A 50 -6.50 10.01 1.10
C VAL A 50 -7.57 11.08 1.23
N ASP A 51 -7.14 12.31 1.37
CA ASP A 51 -7.99 13.48 1.39
C ASP A 51 -7.78 14.33 0.14
N GLU A 52 -8.54 15.41 0.05
CA GLU A 52 -8.39 16.37 -1.02
C GLU A 52 -7.02 17.07 -0.87
N GLU A 53 -6.60 17.49 0.32
CA GLU A 53 -5.35 18.26 0.49
C GLU A 53 -4.08 17.53 -0.01
N GLY A 54 -4.02 16.20 0.08
CA GLY A 54 -2.90 15.39 -0.39
C GLY A 54 -2.73 15.26 -1.91
N THR A 55 -3.73 15.65 -2.73
CA THR A 55 -3.65 15.63 -4.21
C THR A 55 -4.34 16.84 -4.88
N THR A 56 -4.99 17.71 -4.11
CA THR A 56 -5.75 18.90 -4.57
C THR A 56 -4.87 20.13 -4.77
N ALA A 57 -3.55 20.00 -4.65
CA ALA A 57 -2.63 21.05 -5.11
C ALA A 57 -2.52 21.13 -6.65
N ALA A 58 -3.00 20.12 -7.41
CA ALA A 58 -2.77 20.05 -8.86
C ALA A 58 -4.00 20.27 -9.77
N ALA A 59 -5.24 20.24 -9.25
CA ALA A 59 -6.46 20.18 -10.08
C ALA A 59 -7.33 21.44 -10.08
N VAL A 60 -6.88 22.57 -9.52
CA VAL A 60 -7.54 23.87 -9.73
C VAL A 60 -6.84 24.58 -10.89
N THR A 61 -7.14 24.20 -12.12
CA THR A 61 -6.83 25.04 -13.29
C THR A 61 -8.06 25.17 -14.17
N VAL A 62 -8.87 26.18 -13.90
CA VAL A 62 -10.02 26.56 -14.73
C VAL A 62 -9.50 27.38 -15.91
N PHE A 63 -9.10 26.72 -17.00
CA PHE A 63 -8.82 27.40 -18.26
C PHE A 63 -10.12 27.62 -19.04
N LYS A 64 -10.63 28.86 -19.08
CA LYS A 64 -11.62 29.29 -20.09
C LYS A 64 -10.88 29.62 -21.39
N ILE A 65 -10.53 28.61 -22.17
CA ILE A 65 -10.00 28.81 -23.52
C ILE A 65 -11.14 28.61 -24.51
N ALA A 66 -11.54 29.68 -25.19
CA ALA A 66 -12.42 29.60 -26.35
C ALA A 66 -11.56 29.32 -27.59
N LEU A 67 -11.53 28.06 -28.05
CA LEU A 67 -10.88 27.68 -29.29
C LEU A 67 -11.83 27.93 -30.47
N THR A 68 -11.39 28.69 -31.48
CA THR A 68 -12.21 29.04 -32.65
C THR A 68 -12.03 28.10 -33.85
N SER A 69 -11.09 27.14 -33.81
CA SER A 69 -10.93 26.15 -34.89
C SER A 69 -10.19 24.85 -34.53
N VAL A 70 -9.79 24.63 -33.28
CA VAL A 70 -9.05 23.42 -32.86
C VAL A 70 -10.02 22.39 -32.29
N ALA A 71 -9.93 21.14 -32.78
CA ALA A 71 -10.68 20.01 -32.23
C ALA A 71 -10.33 19.82 -30.74
N VAL A 72 -11.29 20.11 -29.86
CA VAL A 72 -11.16 19.86 -28.43
C VAL A 72 -11.11 18.34 -28.23
N VAL A 73 -9.94 17.83 -27.85
CA VAL A 73 -9.85 16.45 -27.36
C VAL A 73 -10.61 16.42 -26.04
N ALA A 74 -11.70 15.64 -25.98
CA ALA A 74 -12.46 15.50 -24.75
C ALA A 74 -11.55 14.94 -23.64
N PRO A 75 -11.64 15.45 -22.40
CA PRO A 75 -10.86 14.91 -21.29
C PRO A 75 -11.24 13.44 -21.05
N VAL A 76 -10.24 12.63 -20.71
CA VAL A 76 -10.49 11.26 -20.26
C VAL A 76 -11.16 11.33 -18.89
N ILE A 77 -12.38 10.79 -18.79
CA ILE A 77 -13.12 10.71 -17.53
C ILE A 77 -12.71 9.41 -16.83
N PHE A 78 -12.04 9.53 -15.69
CA PHE A 78 -11.74 8.41 -14.81
C PHE A 78 -12.71 8.40 -13.62
N ARG A 79 -13.41 7.28 -13.41
CA ARG A 79 -14.36 7.08 -12.30
C ARG A 79 -13.97 5.83 -11.53
N ALA A 80 -13.51 6.02 -10.30
CA ALA A 80 -13.22 4.97 -9.34
C ALA A 80 -14.41 4.80 -8.37
N ASP A 81 -15.57 4.44 -8.90
CA ASP A 81 -16.85 4.32 -8.19
C ASP A 81 -17.27 2.85 -7.91
N HIS A 82 -16.32 1.92 -8.05
CA HIS A 82 -16.45 0.47 -7.84
C HIS A 82 -15.09 -0.07 -7.38
N PRO A 83 -14.96 -1.35 -6.95
CA PRO A 83 -13.72 -1.87 -6.40
C PRO A 83 -12.50 -1.64 -7.31
N PHE A 84 -11.42 -1.11 -6.75
CA PHE A 84 -10.20 -0.79 -7.47
C PHE A 84 -8.95 -1.14 -6.66
N LEU A 85 -7.82 -1.32 -7.35
CA LEU A 85 -6.51 -1.48 -6.73
C LEU A 85 -5.80 -0.12 -6.67
N PHE A 86 -5.04 0.09 -5.61
CA PHE A 86 -4.17 1.26 -5.48
C PHE A 86 -2.77 0.84 -5.01
N ILE A 87 -1.77 1.58 -5.46
CA ILE A 87 -0.38 1.42 -5.06
C ILE A 87 0.21 2.80 -4.82
N LEU A 88 0.77 3.03 -3.63
CA LEU A 88 1.57 4.22 -3.36
C LEU A 88 3.03 3.81 -3.52
N THR A 89 3.76 4.48 -4.41
CA THR A 89 5.17 4.15 -4.68
C THR A 89 6.08 5.35 -4.46
N LYS A 90 7.34 5.07 -4.12
CA LYS A 90 8.43 6.05 -4.12
C LYS A 90 9.64 5.43 -4.79
N ASN A 91 10.15 6.06 -5.85
CA ASN A 91 11.29 5.53 -6.63
C ASN A 91 11.09 4.08 -7.11
N ASN A 92 9.87 3.72 -7.54
CA ASN A 92 9.43 2.35 -7.88
C ASN A 92 9.32 1.35 -6.71
N ASP A 93 9.61 1.75 -5.48
CA ASP A 93 9.36 0.91 -4.31
C ASP A 93 7.90 1.07 -3.85
N PRO A 94 7.12 -0.03 -3.71
CA PRO A 94 5.76 0.04 -3.17
C PRO A 94 5.81 0.33 -1.67
N LEU A 95 5.21 1.45 -1.29
CA LEU A 95 5.00 1.84 0.11
C LEU A 95 3.69 1.25 0.65
N PHE A 96 2.65 1.27 -0.17
CA PHE A 96 1.36 0.65 0.14
C PHE A 96 0.81 -0.04 -1.11
N VAL A 97 0.17 -1.18 -0.91
CA VAL A 97 -0.61 -1.90 -1.91
C VAL A 97 -1.94 -2.25 -1.26
N GLY A 98 -3.04 -1.95 -1.92
CA GLY A 98 -4.35 -2.26 -1.37
C GLY A 98 -5.43 -2.35 -2.43
N GLN A 99 -6.54 -2.94 -2.01
CA GLN A 99 -7.77 -3.00 -2.77
C GLN A 99 -8.83 -2.23 -1.99
N PHE A 100 -9.44 -1.23 -2.64
CA PHE A 100 -10.67 -0.62 -2.15
C PHE A 100 -11.84 -1.44 -2.69
N VAL A 101 -12.79 -1.80 -1.82
CA VAL A 101 -13.98 -2.60 -2.14
C VAL A 101 -15.24 -1.88 -1.68
#